data_AF-A0A9D5KVL7-F1
#
_entry.id   AF-A0A9D5KVL7-F1
#
_cell.length_a   1.000
_cell.length_b   1.000
_cell.length_c   1.000
_cell.angle_alpha   90.00
_cell.angle_beta   90.00
_cell.angle_gamma   90.00
#
_symmetry.space_group_name_H-M   'P 1'
#
loop_
_entity.id
_entity.type
_entity.pdbx_description
1 polymer ?
#
loop_
_entity_poly.entity_id
_entity_poly.type
_entity_poly.pdbx_seq_one_letter_code
_entity_poly.pdbx_strand_id
1 'polypeptide(L)'
;MKRFLYAILLMIGSAVSANATVLFPFFVDIAPKYEEGLSEEFQSAGVTSAIYYSNEPDFLVSTFTGIESFLKDTLPSDVTRSELKIGDCRLVIYTSINKKNDTIETNPLKSIIYVLERPDKSYVAAYDEQEVDN
;
A
#
# COMPACT_ATOMS: atom_id res chain seq x y z
N MET A 1 28.51 5.24 -43.97
CA MET A 1 27.47 4.57 -43.16
C MET A 1 27.57 5.02 -41.69
N LYS A 2 27.17 6.25 -41.35
CA LYS A 2 27.25 6.80 -39.98
C LYS A 2 26.04 7.65 -39.56
N ARG A 3 24.91 7.52 -40.27
CA ARG A 3 23.70 8.34 -40.03
C ARG A 3 22.46 7.52 -39.65
N PHE A 4 22.59 6.20 -39.53
CA PHE A 4 21.47 5.31 -39.24
C PHE A 4 21.36 4.88 -37.77
N LEU A 5 22.37 5.14 -36.93
CA LEU A 5 22.37 4.71 -35.53
C LEU A 5 21.65 5.68 -34.57
N TYR A 6 21.36 6.92 -34.98
CA TYR A 6 20.74 7.90 -34.08
C TYR A 6 19.21 7.76 -33.96
N ALA A 7 18.55 6.97 -34.82
CA ALA A 7 17.10 6.80 -34.78
C ALA A 7 16.63 5.74 -33.76
N ILE A 8 17.51 4.85 -33.31
CA ILE A 8 17.16 3.77 -32.37
C ILE A 8 17.27 4.23 -30.91
N LEU A 9 18.06 5.27 -30.62
CA LEU A 9 18.23 5.79 -29.25
C LEU A 9 17.04 6.62 -28.74
N LEU A 10 16.11 7.01 -29.62
CA LEU A 10 14.93 7.83 -29.28
C LEU A 10 13.68 7.01 -28.96
N MET A 11 13.77 5.67 -28.93
CA MET A 11 12.62 4.77 -28.76
C MET A 11 12.54 4.08 -27.38
N ILE A 12 13.31 4.51 -26.39
CA ILE A 12 13.16 4.10 -24.96
C ILE A 12 12.45 5.23 -24.16
N GLY A 13 11.73 6.10 -24.85
CA GLY A 13 11.02 7.24 -24.28
C GLY A 13 9.50 7.11 -24.35
N SER A 14 8.97 5.89 -24.30
CA SER A 14 7.53 5.65 -24.48
C SER A 14 6.91 4.95 -23.28
N ALA A 15 6.14 5.74 -22.54
CA ALA A 15 5.11 5.32 -21.58
C ALA A 15 5.59 4.75 -20.24
N VAL A 16 6.13 5.62 -19.40
CA VAL A 16 5.76 5.57 -17.98
C VAL A 16 4.30 6.03 -17.90
N SER A 17 3.36 5.14 -18.26
CA SER A 17 1.99 5.31 -17.77
C SER A 17 2.10 5.02 -16.27
N ALA A 18 2.18 6.08 -15.47
CA ALA A 18 2.04 6.02 -14.03
C ALA A 18 0.60 5.60 -13.70
N ASN A 19 0.29 4.33 -13.96
CA ASN A 19 -0.88 3.65 -13.42
C ASN A 19 -0.51 3.37 -11.97
N ALA A 20 -1.17 4.05 -11.04
CA ALA A 20 -0.81 3.94 -9.64
C ALA A 20 -0.94 2.51 -9.14
N THR A 21 -0.12 2.18 -8.16
CA THR A 21 -0.04 0.83 -7.62
C THR A 21 -1.30 0.50 -6.81
N VAL A 22 -2.04 -0.54 -7.20
CA VAL A 22 -3.09 -1.14 -6.35
C VAL A 22 -2.38 -1.91 -5.24
N LEU A 23 -2.63 -1.57 -3.97
CA LEU A 23 -1.89 -2.14 -2.85
C LEU A 23 -2.45 -3.48 -2.35
N PHE A 24 -3.64 -3.89 -2.80
CA PHE A 24 -4.28 -5.12 -2.34
C PHE A 24 -3.39 -6.38 -2.45
N PRO A 25 -2.66 -6.63 -3.56
CA PRO A 25 -1.77 -7.79 -3.63
C PRO A 25 -0.68 -7.81 -2.54
N PHE A 26 -0.10 -6.64 -2.23
CA PHE A 26 0.92 -6.50 -1.18
C PHE A 26 0.32 -6.69 0.22
N PHE A 27 -0.94 -6.33 0.41
CA PHE A 27 -1.68 -6.64 1.64
C PHE A 27 -1.88 -8.15 1.81
N VAL A 28 -2.32 -8.85 0.75
CA VAL A 28 -2.54 -10.30 0.79
C VAL A 28 -1.23 -11.06 1.07
N ASP A 29 -0.10 -10.57 0.56
CA ASP A 29 1.21 -11.16 0.84
C ASP A 29 1.53 -11.15 2.33
N ILE A 30 1.22 -10.07 3.04
CA ILE A 30 1.50 -9.95 4.49
C ILE A 30 0.38 -10.49 5.38
N ALA A 31 -0.85 -10.52 4.88
CA ALA A 31 -2.05 -10.86 5.64
C ALA A 31 -2.98 -11.78 4.83
N PRO A 32 -2.55 -13.01 4.49
CA PRO A 32 -3.32 -13.91 3.62
C PRO A 32 -4.62 -14.42 4.27
N LYS A 33 -4.73 -14.29 5.59
CA LYS A 33 -5.93 -14.59 6.39
C LYS A 33 -6.55 -13.28 6.84
N TYR A 34 -7.47 -12.76 6.04
CA TYR A 34 -8.17 -11.50 6.31
C TYR A 34 -9.69 -11.71 6.38
N GLU A 35 -10.34 -10.80 7.09
CA GLU A 35 -11.79 -10.72 7.28
C GLU A 35 -12.32 -9.39 6.73
N GLU A 36 -13.59 -9.34 6.38
CA GLU A 36 -14.24 -8.11 5.92
C GLU A 36 -14.53 -7.14 7.09
N GLY A 37 -14.31 -5.85 6.84
CA GLY A 37 -14.60 -4.75 7.75
C GLY A 37 -13.36 -4.22 8.46
N LEU A 38 -13.56 -3.78 9.71
CA LEU A 38 -12.58 -3.04 10.50
C LEU A 38 -12.60 -3.52 11.95
N SER A 39 -11.45 -3.96 12.48
CA SER A 39 -11.37 -4.41 13.88
C SER A 39 -11.43 -3.26 14.88
N GLU A 40 -11.86 -3.54 16.10
CA GLU A 40 -11.87 -2.58 17.22
C GLU A 40 -10.46 -2.05 17.53
N GLU A 41 -9.43 -2.85 17.29
CA GLU A 41 -8.03 -2.45 17.47
C GLU A 41 -7.64 -1.31 16.51
N PHE A 42 -8.05 -1.41 15.23
CA PHE A 42 -7.84 -0.34 14.27
C PHE A 42 -8.70 0.90 14.54
N GLN A 43 -9.95 0.71 14.98
CA GLN A 43 -10.81 1.83 15.39
C GLN A 43 -10.19 2.61 16.56
N SER A 44 -9.67 1.88 17.54
CA SER A 44 -8.95 2.47 18.69
C SER A 44 -7.66 3.18 18.27
N ALA A 45 -7.06 2.75 17.16
CA ALA A 45 -5.91 3.39 16.53
C ALA A 45 -6.29 4.61 15.64
N GLY A 46 -7.58 4.98 15.57
CA GLY A 46 -8.06 6.12 14.80
C GLY A 46 -8.28 5.83 13.32
N VAL A 47 -8.23 4.56 12.89
CA VAL A 47 -8.66 4.16 11.54
C VAL A 47 -10.18 4.16 11.50
N THR A 48 -10.76 4.86 10.52
CA THR A 48 -12.22 5.04 10.42
C THR A 48 -12.88 4.09 9.43
N SER A 49 -12.12 3.49 8.52
CA SER A 49 -12.61 2.56 7.51
C SER A 49 -11.52 1.55 7.11
N ALA A 50 -11.97 0.35 6.80
CA ALA A 50 -11.21 -0.68 6.11
C ALA A 50 -12.21 -1.61 5.40
N ILE A 51 -11.82 -2.10 4.23
CA ILE A 51 -12.54 -3.17 3.54
C ILE A 51 -12.16 -4.51 4.15
N TYR A 52 -10.87 -4.70 4.47
CA TYR A 52 -10.35 -5.94 5.03
C TYR A 52 -9.40 -5.69 6.20
N TYR A 53 -9.35 -6.63 7.15
CA TYR A 53 -8.38 -6.62 8.24
C TYR A 53 -7.89 -8.03 8.58
N SER A 54 -6.74 -8.12 9.25
CA SER A 54 -6.18 -9.35 9.79
C SER A 54 -5.56 -9.09 11.15
N ASN A 55 -6.08 -9.75 12.19
CA ASN A 55 -5.57 -9.68 13.56
C ASN A 55 -4.40 -10.64 13.83
N GLU A 56 -4.24 -11.63 12.96
CA GLU A 56 -3.17 -12.64 12.98
C GLU A 56 -2.59 -12.82 11.57
N PRO A 57 -1.89 -11.79 11.07
CA PRO A 57 -1.35 -11.84 9.72
C PRO A 57 -0.26 -12.91 9.61
N ASP A 58 -0.50 -13.88 8.73
CA ASP A 58 0.30 -15.09 8.54
C ASP A 58 1.37 -14.89 7.46
N PHE A 59 2.35 -14.05 7.77
CA PHE A 59 3.53 -13.83 6.93
C PHE A 59 4.71 -14.69 7.37
N LEU A 60 5.60 -15.01 6.43
CA LEU A 60 6.87 -15.72 6.67
C LEU A 60 7.72 -15.10 7.79
N VAL A 61 7.48 -13.83 8.13
CA VAL A 61 8.11 -13.12 9.24
C VAL A 61 7.03 -12.52 10.16
N SER A 62 6.83 -13.12 11.34
CA SER A 62 5.78 -12.70 12.31
C SER A 62 6.13 -11.44 13.12
N THR A 63 7.09 -10.63 12.66
CA THR A 63 7.52 -9.41 13.37
C THR A 63 7.27 -8.18 12.53
N PHE A 64 6.88 -7.09 13.19
CA PHE A 64 6.65 -5.81 12.53
C PHE A 64 7.86 -5.36 11.69
N THR A 65 9.09 -5.51 12.20
CA THR A 65 10.32 -5.12 11.47
C THR A 65 10.51 -5.91 10.18
N GLY A 66 10.12 -7.19 10.16
CA GLY A 66 10.18 -8.02 8.97
C GLY A 66 9.25 -7.52 7.87
N ILE A 67 8.02 -7.17 8.25
CA ILE A 67 7.02 -6.60 7.35
C ILE A 67 7.43 -5.25 6.83
N GLU A 68 7.93 -4.38 7.70
CA GLU A 68 8.41 -3.06 7.30
C GLU A 68 9.55 -3.16 6.29
N SER A 69 10.45 -4.12 6.46
CA SER A 69 11.54 -4.37 5.50
C SER A 69 10.99 -4.91 4.17
N PHE A 70 10.09 -5.90 4.22
CA PHE A 70 9.46 -6.49 3.03
C PHE A 70 8.70 -5.44 2.20
N LEU A 71 7.82 -4.65 2.84
CA LEU A 71 7.03 -3.62 2.18
C LEU A 71 7.94 -2.52 1.61
N LYS A 72 9.01 -2.15 2.32
CA LYS A 72 9.98 -1.18 1.80
C LYS A 72 10.68 -1.66 0.52
N ASP A 73 10.96 -2.96 0.40
CA ASP A 73 11.67 -3.53 -0.74
C ASP A 73 10.75 -3.87 -1.92
N THR A 74 9.46 -4.09 -1.65
CA THR A 74 8.48 -4.54 -2.67
C THR A 74 7.57 -3.43 -3.16
N LEU A 75 7.22 -2.46 -2.31
CA LEU A 75 6.34 -1.37 -2.69
C LEU A 75 7.02 -0.48 -3.74
N PRO A 76 6.30 -0.13 -4.82
CA PRO A 76 6.81 0.80 -5.82
C PRO A 76 7.05 2.20 -5.24
N SER A 77 7.88 2.98 -5.91
CA SER A 77 8.33 4.28 -5.41
C SER A 77 7.25 5.37 -5.35
N ASP A 78 6.08 5.16 -5.96
CA ASP A 78 4.94 6.08 -5.92
C ASP A 78 4.12 5.94 -4.63
N VAL A 79 4.36 4.89 -3.84
CA VAL A 79 3.69 4.66 -2.56
C VAL A 79 4.24 5.58 -1.48
N THR A 80 3.36 6.32 -0.82
CA THR A 80 3.70 7.20 0.29
C THR A 80 3.59 6.46 1.61
N ARG A 81 4.55 6.66 2.52
CA ARG A 81 4.53 6.12 3.90
C ARG A 81 4.33 7.24 4.91
N SER A 82 3.40 7.06 5.84
CA SER A 82 3.26 7.89 7.05
C SER A 82 3.19 7.02 8.31
N GLU A 83 3.37 7.66 9.47
CA GLU A 83 3.46 6.96 10.75
C GLU A 83 2.79 7.79 11.85
N LEU A 84 2.09 7.09 12.75
CA LEU A 84 1.43 7.65 13.93
C LEU A 84 1.78 6.80 15.16
N LYS A 85 2.22 7.46 16.24
CA LYS A 85 2.46 6.80 17.52
C LYS A 85 1.19 6.84 18.36
N ILE A 86 0.78 5.69 18.90
CA ILE A 86 -0.48 5.50 19.62
C ILE A 86 -0.19 4.77 20.93
N GLY A 87 0.09 5.52 22.00
CA GLY A 87 0.61 4.94 23.23
C GLY A 87 1.93 4.20 22.99
N ASP A 88 1.95 2.90 23.29
CA ASP A 88 3.08 2.00 23.04
C ASP A 88 3.02 1.29 21.67
N CYS A 89 1.96 1.54 20.90
CA CYS A 89 1.77 1.02 19.56
C CYS A 89 2.25 2.03 18.50
N ARG A 90 2.48 1.53 17.28
CA ARG A 90 2.85 2.34 16.12
C ARG A 90 2.03 1.95 14.91
N LEU A 91 1.26 2.88 14.37
CA LEU A 91 0.51 2.71 13.13
C LEU A 91 1.32 3.25 11.96
N VAL A 92 1.60 2.41 10.98
CA VAL A 92 2.22 2.79 9.70
C VAL A 92 1.19 2.67 8.60
N ILE A 93 1.14 3.69 7.74
CA ILE A 93 0.14 3.83 6.68
C ILE A 93 0.88 3.94 5.36
N TYR A 94 0.58 3.03 4.43
CA TYR A 94 1.07 3.07 3.06
C TYR A 94 -0.07 3.48 2.15
N THR A 95 0.14 4.47 1.30
CA THR A 95 -0.90 5.07 0.46
C THR A 95 -0.44 5.18 -0.98
N SER A 96 -1.28 4.76 -1.92
CA SER A 96 -1.09 4.93 -3.35
C SER A 96 -2.34 5.59 -3.95
N ILE A 97 -2.14 6.63 -4.77
CA ILE A 97 -3.25 7.38 -5.38
C ILE A 97 -3.31 7.07 -6.87
N ASN A 98 -4.35 6.34 -7.27
CA ASN A 98 -4.71 6.11 -8.65
C ASN A 98 -5.43 7.34 -9.20
N LYS A 99 -4.63 8.23 -9.81
CA LYS A 99 -5.16 9.40 -10.53
C LYS A 99 -6.04 8.91 -11.68
N LYS A 100 -7.15 9.61 -11.89
CA LYS A 100 -8.11 9.36 -12.97
C LYS A 100 -7.35 9.06 -14.28
N ASN A 101 -7.58 7.87 -14.82
CA ASN A 101 -7.08 7.52 -16.15
C ASN A 101 -8.06 8.10 -17.16
N ASP A 102 -7.59 8.93 -18.10
CA ASP A 102 -8.42 9.65 -19.09
C ASP A 102 -9.28 8.73 -19.98
N THR A 103 -9.10 7.41 -19.91
CA THR A 103 -9.86 6.40 -20.66
C THR A 103 -11.00 5.73 -19.88
N ILE A 104 -11.09 5.90 -18.55
CA ILE A 104 -12.17 5.35 -17.72
C ILE A 104 -12.66 6.46 -16.79
N GLU A 105 -13.95 6.80 -16.87
CA GLU A 105 -14.61 7.78 -15.98
C GLU A 105 -14.80 7.22 -14.56
N THR A 106 -13.71 6.87 -13.88
CA THR A 106 -13.73 6.53 -12.45
C THR A 106 -13.12 7.67 -11.65
N ASN A 107 -13.72 7.97 -10.50
CA ASN A 107 -13.13 8.89 -9.53
C ASN A 107 -11.72 8.38 -9.15
N PRO A 108 -10.77 9.28 -8.85
CA PRO A 108 -9.47 8.83 -8.37
C PRO A 108 -9.63 8.00 -7.10
N LEU A 109 -8.94 6.86 -7.02
CA LEU A 109 -8.99 5.96 -5.88
C LEU A 109 -7.68 6.01 -5.11
N LYS A 110 -7.78 5.93 -3.79
CA LYS A 110 -6.68 5.85 -2.85
C LYS A 110 -6.66 4.47 -2.25
N SER A 111 -5.64 3.69 -2.59
CA SER A 111 -5.41 2.37 -2.01
C SER A 111 -4.52 2.53 -0.76
N ILE A 112 -4.89 1.88 0.34
CA ILE A 112 -4.27 2.07 1.65
C ILE A 112 -3.96 0.73 2.31
N ILE A 113 -2.75 0.57 2.84
CA ILE A 113 -2.41 -0.49 3.81
C ILE A 113 -2.15 0.17 5.15
N TYR A 114 -2.83 -0.30 6.18
CA TYR A 114 -2.56 0.00 7.58
C TYR A 114 -1.79 -1.15 8.20
N VAL A 115 -0.69 -0.86 8.88
CA VAL A 115 0.06 -1.85 9.68
C VAL A 115 0.22 -1.29 11.09
N LEU A 116 -0.39 -1.94 12.08
CA LEU A 116 -0.30 -1.53 13.47
C LEU A 116 0.65 -2.48 14.22
N GLU A 117 1.77 -1.93 14.70
CA GLU A 117 2.69 -2.59 15.63
C GLU A 117 2.08 -2.62 17.03
N ARG A 118 1.97 -3.82 17.61
CA ARG A 118 1.57 -4.05 18.99
C ARG A 118 2.78 -3.91 19.94
N PRO A 119 2.56 -3.75 21.26
CA PRO A 119 3.65 -3.58 22.22
C PRO A 119 4.63 -4.77 22.26
N ASP A 120 4.15 -5.97 21.94
CA ASP A 120 4.93 -7.21 21.89
C ASP A 120 5.70 -7.41 20.56
N LYS A 121 5.70 -6.41 19.67
CA LYS A 121 6.33 -6.44 18.33
C LYS A 121 5.64 -7.32 17.30
N SER A 122 4.50 -7.93 17.65
CA SER A 122 3.57 -8.47 16.66
C SER A 122 2.86 -7.33 15.93
N TYR A 123 2.06 -7.67 14.93
CA TYR A 123 1.34 -6.67 14.14
C TYR A 123 -0.03 -7.16 13.70
N VAL A 124 -0.88 -6.19 13.36
CA VAL A 124 -2.12 -6.40 12.61
C VAL A 124 -2.08 -5.57 11.34
N ALA A 125 -2.82 -6.00 10.32
CA ALA A 125 -2.86 -5.32 9.04
C ALA A 125 -4.31 -5.06 8.60
N ALA A 126 -4.54 -3.96 7.90
CA ALA A 126 -5.82 -3.69 7.25
C ALA A 126 -5.61 -3.05 5.88
N TYR A 127 -6.62 -3.20 5.03
CA TYR A 127 -6.66 -2.69 3.68
C TYR A 127 -7.92 -1.86 3.45
N ASP A 128 -7.78 -0.76 2.71
CA ASP A 128 -8.91 0.06 2.32
C ASP A 128 -8.73 0.65 0.91
N GLU A 129 -9.86 0.98 0.29
CA GLU A 129 -9.94 1.79 -0.92
C GLU A 129 -10.92 2.93 -0.69
N GLN A 130 -10.45 4.16 -0.90
CA GLN A 130 -11.26 5.37 -0.71
C GLN A 130 -11.25 6.19 -1.98
N GLU A 131 -12.38 6.81 -2.33
CA GLU A 131 -12.38 7.87 -3.32
C GLU A 131 -11.56 9.05 -2.81
N VAL A 132 -10.81 9.70 -3.71
CA VAL A 132 -10.13 10.96 -3.39
C VAL A 132 -11.14 12.08 -3.62
N ASP A 133 -11.58 12.71 -2.53
CA ASP A 133 -12.38 13.93 -2.61
C ASP A 133 -11.58 15.02 -3.35
N ASN A 134 -12.17 15.59 -4.40
CA ASN A 134 -11.57 16.67 -5.21
C ASN A 134 -11.66 18.03 -4.53
#